data_AF-A0A0D0B5H3-F1
#
_entry.id   AF-A0A0D0B5H3-F1
#
_cell.length_a   1.000
_cell.length_b   1.000
_cell.length_c   1.000
_cell.angle_alpha   90.00
_cell.angle_beta   90.00
_cell.angle_gamma   90.00
#
_symmetry.space_group_name_H-M   'P 1'
#
loop_
_entity.id
_entity.type
_entity.pdbx_description
1 polymer ?
#
loop_
_entity_poly.entity_id
_entity_poly.type
_entity_poly.pdbx_seq_one_letter_code
_entity_poly.pdbx_strand_id
1 'polypeptide(L)'
;MQRLLSSQPDFMVEKPLLQIVIERRSHKCLFLPKFHCELNPIEMVWGQAKQCFREMADGTFPRAKVLVPESLDKVSAQNIRQYFCHCDRYLDAYR
;
A
#
# COMPACT_ATOMS: atom_id res chain seq x y z
N MET A 1 6.42 -29.07 9.46
CA MET A 1 4.99 -28.82 9.78
C MET A 1 4.32 -27.84 8.82
N GLN A 2 4.80 -26.59 8.67
CA GLN A 2 4.10 -25.55 7.90
C GLN A 2 3.76 -25.95 6.45
N ARG A 3 4.72 -26.46 5.68
CA ARG A 3 4.47 -26.93 4.29
C ARG A 3 3.45 -28.08 4.21
N LEU A 4 3.43 -28.96 5.21
CA LEU A 4 2.52 -30.11 5.22
C LEU A 4 1.08 -29.67 5.51
N LEU A 5 0.93 -28.74 6.47
CA LEU A 5 -0.36 -28.16 6.85
C LEU A 5 -0.92 -27.24 5.76
N SER A 6 -0.08 -26.39 5.15
CA SER A 6 -0.52 -25.50 4.06
C SER A 6 -1.02 -26.25 2.83
N SER A 7 -0.59 -27.49 2.62
CA SER A 7 -1.03 -28.33 1.50
C SER A 7 -2.31 -29.12 1.80
N GLN A 8 -2.85 -29.06 3.01
CA GLN A 8 -4.12 -29.73 3.31
C GLN A 8 -5.29 -28.99 2.61
N PRO A 9 -6.33 -29.73 2.18
CA PRO A 9 -7.41 -29.14 1.38
C PRO A 9 -8.19 -28.01 2.08
N ASP A 10 -8.40 -28.12 3.38
CA ASP A 10 -9.04 -27.11 4.21
C ASP A 10 -8.26 -25.79 4.21
N PHE A 11 -6.94 -25.85 4.41
CA PHE A 11 -6.07 -24.67 4.38
C PHE A 11 -5.95 -24.04 2.98
N MET A 12 -5.99 -24.85 1.91
CA MET A 12 -5.93 -24.34 0.53
C MET A 12 -7.21 -23.62 0.10
N VAL A 13 -8.36 -24.00 0.66
CA VAL A 13 -9.67 -23.42 0.33
C VAL A 13 -10.03 -22.25 1.26
N GLU A 14 -9.47 -22.23 2.47
CA GLU A 14 -9.77 -21.19 3.45
C GLU A 14 -9.21 -19.82 3.03
N LYS A 15 -10.09 -18.82 2.98
CA LYS A 15 -9.70 -17.43 2.75
C LYS A 15 -9.06 -16.85 4.02
N PRO A 16 -7.98 -16.05 3.92
CA PRO A 16 -7.45 -15.32 5.06
C PRO A 16 -8.52 -14.44 5.71
N LEU A 17 -8.51 -14.34 7.04
CA LEU A 17 -9.47 -13.52 7.80
C LEU A 17 -9.57 -12.09 7.26
N LEU A 18 -8.44 -11.49 6.87
CA LEU A 18 -8.41 -10.14 6.29
C LEU A 18 -9.24 -10.04 5.00
N GLN A 19 -9.11 -11.02 4.11
CA GLN A 19 -9.88 -11.08 2.87
C GLN A 19 -11.38 -11.21 3.18
N ILE A 20 -11.75 -12.06 4.13
CA ILE A 20 -13.15 -12.25 4.55
C ILE A 20 -13.73 -10.92 5.07
N VAL A 21 -13.01 -10.20 5.94
CA VAL A 21 -13.48 -8.93 6.51
C VAL A 21 -13.66 -7.84 5.45
N ILE A 22 -12.73 -7.76 4.49
CA ILE A 22 -12.78 -6.78 3.38
C ILE A 22 -13.93 -7.10 2.42
N GLU A 23 -14.07 -8.35 1.99
CA GLU A 23 -15.11 -8.78 1.07
C GLU A 23 -16.51 -8.68 1.68
N ARG A 24 -16.66 -8.92 3.00
CA ARG A 24 -17.92 -8.69 3.74
C ARG A 24 -18.41 -7.24 3.69
N ARG A 25 -17.51 -6.28 3.45
CA ARG A 25 -17.83 -4.86 3.25
C ARG A 25 -17.94 -4.48 1.77
N SER A 26 -18.07 -5.46 0.87
CA SER A 26 -18.16 -5.25 -0.58
C SER A 26 -16.93 -4.59 -1.20
N HIS A 27 -15.76 -4.72 -0.56
CA HIS A 27 -14.48 -4.26 -1.09
C HIS A 27 -13.69 -5.42 -1.72
N LYS A 28 -12.75 -5.09 -2.61
CA LYS A 28 -11.81 -6.07 -3.19
C LYS A 28 -10.55 -6.14 -2.34
N CYS A 29 -10.12 -7.35 -1.98
CA CYS A 29 -8.85 -7.59 -1.29
C CYS A 29 -7.79 -8.01 -2.31
N LEU A 30 -6.78 -7.16 -2.54
CA LEU A 30 -5.66 -7.45 -3.45
C LEU A 30 -4.42 -7.79 -2.63
N PHE A 31 -3.86 -8.98 -2.87
CA PHE A 31 -2.57 -9.37 -2.29
C PHE A 31 -1.46 -9.07 -3.30
N LEU A 32 -0.53 -8.20 -2.90
CA LEU A 32 0.64 -7.88 -3.71
C LEU A 32 1.72 -8.97 -3.53
N PRO A 33 2.57 -9.21 -4.54
CA PRO A 33 3.71 -10.09 -4.41
C PRO A 33 4.60 -9.71 -3.23
N LYS A 34 5.10 -10.71 -2.50
CA LYS A 34 5.96 -10.48 -1.33
C LYS A 34 7.30 -9.89 -1.78
N PHE A 35 7.79 -8.89 -1.05
CA PHE A 35 9.08 -8.21 -1.31
C PHE A 35 9.13 -7.38 -2.60
N HIS A 36 7.97 -7.02 -3.15
CA HIS A 36 7.84 -6.17 -4.34
C HIS A 36 7.16 -4.84 -3.97
N CYS A 37 7.84 -3.99 -3.20
CA CYS A 37 7.26 -2.72 -2.74
C CYS A 37 7.03 -1.73 -3.90
N GLU A 38 7.75 -1.88 -5.00
CA GLU A 38 7.56 -1.13 -6.25
C GLU A 38 6.15 -1.31 -6.86
N LEU A 39 5.47 -2.40 -6.53
CA LEU A 39 4.10 -2.69 -6.98
C LEU A 39 3.03 -2.09 -6.07
N ASN A 40 3.41 -1.43 -4.97
CA ASN A 40 2.48 -0.84 -4.03
C ASN A 40 2.40 0.69 -4.18
N PRO A 41 1.30 1.25 -4.69
CA PRO A 41 1.23 2.68 -4.99
C PRO A 41 1.31 3.58 -3.74
N ILE A 42 1.07 3.04 -2.54
CA ILE A 42 1.22 3.79 -1.29
C ILE A 42 2.66 4.24 -1.03
N GLU A 43 3.66 3.52 -1.55
CA GLU A 43 5.08 3.89 -1.39
C GLU A 43 5.37 5.23 -2.08
N MET A 44 4.76 5.49 -3.25
CA MET A 44 4.89 6.76 -3.95
C MET A 44 4.15 7.89 -3.25
N VAL A 45 2.95 7.61 -2.69
CA VAL A 45 2.22 8.57 -1.85
C VAL A 45 3.08 9.01 -0.66
N TRP A 46 3.68 8.05 0.07
CA TRP A 46 4.58 8.35 1.17
C TRP A 46 5.86 9.04 0.69
N GLY A 47 6.40 8.68 -0.47
CA GLY A 47 7.54 9.35 -1.09
C GLY A 47 7.30 10.85 -1.25
N GLN A 48 6.19 11.22 -1.92
CA GLN A 48 5.80 12.61 -2.12
C GLN A 48 5.52 13.32 -0.79
N ALA A 49 4.72 12.70 0.10
CA ALA A 49 4.37 13.30 1.38
C ALA A 49 5.62 13.55 2.25
N LYS A 50 6.57 12.60 2.31
CA LYS A 50 7.83 12.76 3.04
C LYS A 50 8.70 13.86 2.46
N GLN A 51 8.75 14.00 1.12
CA GLN A 51 9.49 15.09 0.50
C GLN A 51 8.95 16.44 0.97
N CYS A 52 7.63 16.62 0.90
CA CYS A 52 6.99 17.87 1.32
C CYS A 52 7.18 18.12 2.82
N PHE A 53 7.03 17.08 3.64
CA PHE A 53 7.28 17.16 5.08
C PHE A 53 8.70 17.65 5.37
N ARG A 54 9.72 17.08 4.70
CA ARG A 54 11.13 17.43 4.92
C ARG A 54 11.45 18.88 4.59
N GLU A 55 10.77 19.46 3.60
CA GLU A 55 10.95 20.87 3.22
C GLU A 55 10.38 21.83 4.26
N MET A 56 9.37 21.40 5.04
CA MET A 56 8.65 22.25 5.99
C MET A 56 8.95 21.92 7.47
N ALA A 57 9.66 20.82 7.72
CA ALA A 57 9.91 20.31 9.06
C ALA A 57 10.94 21.15 9.82
N ASP A 58 10.65 21.41 11.10
CA ASP A 58 11.54 22.09 12.06
C ASP A 58 12.21 21.10 13.05
N GLY A 59 11.96 19.80 12.87
CA GLY A 59 12.45 18.73 13.75
C GLY A 59 11.62 18.51 15.03
N THR A 60 10.56 19.29 15.27
CA THR A 60 9.74 19.17 16.47
C THR A 60 8.52 18.27 16.25
N PHE A 61 8.17 17.48 17.28
CA PHE A 61 7.00 16.61 17.21
C PHE A 61 5.66 17.36 17.08
N PRO A 62 5.42 18.48 17.79
CA PRO A 62 4.20 19.26 17.62
C PRO A 62 4.00 19.73 16.18
N ARG A 63 5.05 20.25 15.54
CA ARG A 63 4.99 20.64 14.13
C ARG A 63 4.78 19.44 13.23
N ALA A 64 5.45 18.32 13.51
CA ALA A 64 5.28 17.10 12.74
C ALA A 64 3.82 16.61 12.69
N LYS A 65 3.09 16.69 13.80
CA LYS A 65 1.66 16.32 13.84
C LYS A 65 0.80 17.15 12.91
N VAL A 66 1.14 18.43 12.72
CA VAL A 66 0.45 19.34 11.81
C VAL A 66 0.87 19.08 10.36
N LEU A 67 2.16 18.87 10.13
CA LEU A 67 2.72 18.72 8.78
C LEU A 67 2.34 17.40 8.09
N VAL A 68 2.17 16.30 8.83
CA VAL A 68 1.81 15.00 8.23
C VAL A 68 0.50 15.08 7.43
N PRO A 69 -0.64 15.52 8.00
CA PRO A 69 -1.88 15.66 7.22
C PRO A 69 -1.73 16.69 6.09
N GLU A 70 -1.11 17.85 6.33
CA GLU A 70 -0.86 18.86 5.28
C GLU A 70 -0.05 18.32 4.10
N SER A 71 0.93 17.47 4.38
CA SER A 71 1.79 16.87 3.35
C SER A 71 1.06 15.76 2.58
N LEU A 72 0.16 15.03 3.23
CA LEU A 72 -0.69 14.03 2.59
C LEU A 72 -1.74 14.69 1.69
N ASP A 73 -2.34 15.79 2.13
CA ASP A 73 -3.34 16.55 1.36
C ASP A 73 -2.78 17.15 0.06
N LYS A 74 -1.45 17.33 -0.02
CA LYS A 74 -0.75 17.75 -1.24
C LYS A 74 -0.63 16.65 -2.29
N VAL A 75 -0.87 15.39 -1.93
CA VAL A 75 -0.90 14.28 -2.89
C VAL A 75 -2.24 14.31 -3.61
N SER A 76 -2.26 14.88 -4.80
CA SER A 76 -3.50 15.03 -5.58
C SER A 76 -4.05 13.69 -6.06
N ALA A 77 -5.36 13.63 -6.31
CA ALA A 77 -5.99 12.47 -6.94
C ALA A 77 -5.40 12.14 -8.33
N GLN A 78 -4.84 13.13 -9.03
CA GLN A 78 -4.13 12.92 -10.28
C GLN A 78 -2.82 12.16 -10.05
N ASN A 79 -2.04 12.54 -9.03
CA ASN A 79 -0.82 11.84 -8.66
C ASN A 79 -1.13 10.38 -8.28
N ILE A 80 -2.17 10.17 -7.47
CA ILE A 80 -2.62 8.83 -7.08
C ILE A 80 -2.92 7.98 -8.32
N ARG A 81 -3.71 8.50 -9.28
CA ARG A 81 -3.99 7.77 -10.54
C ARG A 81 -2.72 7.44 -11.32
N GLN A 82 -1.77 8.37 -11.40
CA GLN A 82 -0.49 8.14 -12.06
C GLN A 82 0.35 7.07 -11.36
N TYR A 83 0.31 7.00 -10.02
CA TYR A 83 0.99 5.98 -9.23
C TYR A 83 0.42 4.58 -9.50
N PHE A 84 -0.89 4.43 -9.58
CA PHE A 84 -1.49 3.15 -10.01
C PHE A 84 -1.02 2.75 -11.42
N CYS A 85 -1.06 3.67 -12.38
CA CYS A 85 -0.56 3.39 -13.73
C CYS A 85 0.94 3.05 -13.76
N HIS A 86 1.74 3.63 -12.86
CA HIS A 86 3.16 3.31 -12.72
C HIS A 86 3.34 1.87 -12.23
N CYS A 87 2.64 1.46 -11.17
CA CYS A 87 2.69 0.09 -10.66
C CYS A 87 2.20 -0.93 -11.72
N ASP A 88 1.15 -0.62 -12.48
CA ASP A 88 0.66 -1.49 -13.56
C ASP A 88 1.72 -1.72 -14.65
N ARG A 89 2.43 -0.66 -15.07
CA ARG A 89 3.53 -0.78 -16.04
C ARG A 89 4.71 -1.57 -15.50
N TYR A 90 5.01 -1.42 -14.21
CA TYR A 90 6.05 -2.23 -13.55
C TYR A 90 5.65 -3.70 -13.50
N LEU A 91 4.38 -3.98 -13.19
CA LEU A 91 3.85 -5.34 -13.17
C LEU A 91 3.97 -6.02 -14.53
N ASP A 92 3.75 -5.29 -15.62
CA ASP A 92 3.92 -5.81 -16.99
C ASP A 92 5.37 -6.27 -17.26
N ALA A 93 6.38 -5.70 -16.60
CA ALA A 93 7.77 -6.14 -16.74
C ALA A 93 8.09 -7.44 -15.98
N TYR A 94 7.21 -7.88 -15.05
CA TYR A 94 7.34 -9.15 -14.33
C TYR A 94 6.60 -10.31 -15.01
N ARG A 95 5.87 -10.04 -16.11
CA ARG A 95 5.20 -11.06 -16.92
C ARG A 95 6.15 -11.64 -17.96
#